data_AF-A0A7X4GMV4-F1
#
_entry.id   AF-A0A7X4GMV4-F1
#
_cell.length_a   1.000
_cell.length_b   1.000
_cell.length_c   1.000
_cell.angle_alpha   90.00
_cell.angle_beta   90.00
_cell.angle_gamma   90.00
#
_symmetry.space_group_name_H-M   'P 1'
#
loop_
_entity.id
_entity.type
_entity.pdbx_description
1 polymer ?
#
loop_
_entity_poly.entity_id
_entity_poly.type
_entity_poly.pdbx_seq_one_letter_code
_entity_poly.pdbx_strand_id
1 'polypeptide(L)'
;MSTQFYDPLQWTKELAFWPDEIASAGLPLRQLLVQRCGELLAHLARWQRQEGNQCLLWRRLIVLQRMRIARMLSAAPELRAMLGDEECIQDAWLSALLKVIGEANCFDLPDASPWSLEQALDQDFFPQ
;
A
#
# COMPACT_ATOMS: atom_id res chain seq x y z
N MET A 1 -25.61 -3.01 17.34
CA MET A 1 -24.53 -2.27 16.65
C MET A 1 -23.22 -2.81 17.21
N SER A 2 -22.66 -3.84 16.58
CA SER A 2 -21.34 -4.35 17.00
C SER A 2 -20.30 -3.36 16.52
N THR A 3 -19.73 -2.60 17.46
CA THR A 3 -18.47 -1.90 17.26
C THR A 3 -17.44 -2.99 16.98
N GLN A 4 -17.10 -3.23 15.72
CA GLN A 4 -15.94 -4.05 15.40
C GLN A 4 -14.73 -3.34 16.01
N PHE A 5 -14.25 -3.89 17.12
CA PHE A 5 -13.03 -3.43 17.76
C PHE A 5 -11.89 -3.71 16.79
N TYR A 6 -11.11 -2.67 16.51
CA TYR A 6 -9.84 -2.78 15.82
C TYR A 6 -8.96 -3.79 16.57
N ASP A 7 -8.65 -4.92 15.94
CA ASP A 7 -7.68 -5.89 16.47
C ASP A 7 -6.28 -5.57 15.89
N PRO A 8 -5.38 -4.92 16.68
CA PRO A 8 -4.02 -4.62 16.24
C PRO A 8 -3.20 -5.87 15.88
N LEU A 9 -3.58 -7.06 16.38
CA LEU A 9 -2.81 -8.29 16.19
C LEU A 9 -3.00 -8.89 14.80
N GLN A 10 -4.16 -8.67 14.17
CA GLN A 10 -4.47 -9.14 12.81
C GLN A 10 -3.50 -8.54 11.75
N TRP A 11 -2.91 -7.38 12.04
CA TRP A 11 -2.07 -6.61 11.11
C TRP A 11 -0.60 -6.54 11.50
N THR A 12 -0.16 -7.39 12.43
CA THR A 12 1.24 -7.43 12.90
C THR A 12 2.27 -7.59 11.78
N LYS A 13 1.92 -8.28 10.68
CA LYS A 13 2.77 -8.40 9.48
C LYS A 13 2.89 -7.10 8.68
N GLU A 14 1.91 -6.23 8.74
CA GLU A 14 1.91 -4.92 8.04
C GLU A 14 2.67 -3.85 8.83
N LEU A 15 2.73 -4.05 10.15
CA LEU A 15 3.51 -3.24 11.09
C LEU A 15 4.98 -3.64 11.16
N ALA A 16 5.30 -4.88 10.79
CA ALA A 16 6.67 -5.40 10.79
C ALA A 16 7.33 -5.18 9.42
N PHE A 17 8.10 -4.09 9.28
CA PHE A 17 9.16 -4.04 8.28
C PHE A 17 10.19 -2.93 8.58
N TRP A 18 11.44 -3.32 8.77
CA TRP A 18 12.57 -2.47 9.17
C TRP A 18 13.47 -2.16 7.94
N PRO A 19 14.24 -1.06 7.92
CA PRO A 19 15.18 -0.74 6.83
C PRO A 19 16.20 -1.84 6.45
N ASP A 20 16.52 -2.78 7.35
CA ASP A 20 17.52 -3.83 7.12
C ASP A 20 17.09 -4.84 6.03
N GLU A 21 15.79 -4.95 5.75
CA GLU A 21 15.29 -5.87 4.73
C GLU A 21 15.50 -5.38 3.29
N ILE A 22 15.76 -4.09 3.03
CA ILE A 22 16.07 -3.62 1.66
C ILE A 22 17.37 -4.25 1.16
N ALA A 23 18.34 -4.48 2.05
CA ALA A 23 19.59 -5.19 1.74
C ALA A 23 19.44 -6.72 1.83
N SER A 24 18.54 -7.22 2.69
CA SER A 24 18.36 -8.66 2.93
C SER A 24 17.37 -9.37 1.99
N ALA A 25 16.48 -8.65 1.29
CA ALA A 25 15.41 -9.29 0.52
C ALA A 25 15.91 -10.01 -0.75
N GLY A 26 17.09 -9.66 -1.28
CA GLY A 26 17.64 -10.23 -2.51
C GLY A 26 16.81 -9.95 -3.78
N LEU A 27 15.72 -9.18 -3.67
CA LEU A 27 14.84 -8.83 -4.77
C LEU A 27 15.42 -7.67 -5.60
N PRO A 28 15.21 -7.67 -6.93
CA PRO A 28 15.46 -6.48 -7.74
C PRO A 28 14.71 -5.26 -7.20
N LEU A 29 15.36 -4.09 -7.20
CA LEU A 29 14.76 -2.83 -6.71
C LEU A 29 13.39 -2.54 -7.34
N ARG A 30 13.19 -2.92 -8.61
CA ARG A 30 11.92 -2.85 -9.31
C ARG A 30 10.81 -3.63 -8.61
N GLN A 31 11.05 -4.90 -8.31
CA GLN A 31 10.07 -5.78 -7.65
C GLN A 31 9.79 -5.31 -6.22
N LEU A 32 10.81 -4.84 -5.51
CA LEU A 32 10.64 -4.26 -4.18
C LEU A 32 9.76 -3.00 -4.22
N LEU A 33 9.89 -2.15 -5.23
CA LEU A 33 9.02 -0.98 -5.41
C LEU A 33 7.57 -1.41 -5.64
N VAL A 34 7.34 -2.36 -6.56
CA VAL A 34 6.00 -2.93 -6.83
C VAL A 34 5.37 -3.47 -5.54
N GLN A 35 6.11 -4.24 -4.74
CA GLN A 35 5.61 -4.79 -3.49
C GLN A 35 5.21 -3.69 -2.49
N ARG A 36 6.00 -2.61 -2.38
CA ARG A 36 5.71 -1.48 -1.50
C ARG A 36 4.51 -0.67 -1.97
N CYS A 37 4.43 -0.40 -3.27
CA CYS A 37 3.28 0.24 -3.87
C CYS A 37 2.02 -0.59 -3.66
N GLY A 38 2.09 -1.92 -3.81
CA GLY A 38 0.97 -2.82 -3.53
C GLY A 38 0.52 -2.80 -2.07
N GLU A 39 1.46 -2.71 -1.11
CA GLU A 39 1.11 -2.50 0.32
C GLU A 39 0.38 -1.16 0.54
N LEU A 40 0.86 -0.08 -0.07
CA LEU A 40 0.21 1.23 0.03
C LEU A 40 -1.20 1.21 -0.58
N LEU A 41 -1.35 0.63 -1.77
CA LEU A 41 -2.63 0.52 -2.46
C LEU A 41 -3.63 -0.35 -1.68
N ALA A 42 -3.16 -1.44 -1.05
CA ALA A 42 -3.98 -2.25 -0.15
C ALA A 42 -4.50 -1.43 1.03
N HIS A 43 -3.63 -0.65 1.68
CA HIS A 43 -4.04 0.23 2.78
C HIS A 43 -5.05 1.29 2.33
N LEU A 44 -4.90 1.86 1.13
CA LEU A 44 -5.85 2.83 0.58
C LEU A 44 -7.20 2.19 0.24
N ALA A 45 -7.20 0.96 -0.30
CA ALA A 45 -8.43 0.20 -0.54
C ALA A 45 -9.17 -0.11 0.78
N ARG A 46 -8.45 -0.55 1.81
CA ARG A 46 -9.01 -0.75 3.15
C ARG A 46 -9.54 0.54 3.75
N TRP A 47 -8.82 1.65 3.58
CA TRP A 47 -9.25 2.97 4.04
C TRP A 47 -10.59 3.39 3.40
N GLN A 48 -10.76 3.14 2.10
CA GLN A 48 -11.98 3.47 1.39
C GLN A 48 -13.16 2.56 1.76
N ARG A 49 -12.92 1.25 1.90
CA ARG A 49 -13.98 0.24 1.91
C ARG A 49 -14.42 -0.22 3.30
N GLN A 50 -13.54 -0.16 4.29
CA GLN A 50 -13.81 -0.74 5.61
C GLN A 50 -14.18 0.35 6.62
N GLU A 51 -15.38 0.21 7.20
CA GLU A 51 -15.82 1.02 8.32
C GLU A 51 -14.84 0.86 9.50
N GLY A 52 -14.41 1.99 10.09
CA GLY A 52 -13.43 1.99 11.18
C GLY A 52 -11.97 2.09 10.75
N ASN A 53 -11.66 1.89 9.45
CA ASN A 53 -10.30 2.11 8.93
C ASN A 53 -9.98 3.58 8.65
N GLN A 54 -10.98 4.45 8.66
CA GLN A 54 -10.78 5.91 8.64
C GLN A 54 -10.39 6.44 10.04
N CYS A 55 -9.39 5.81 10.66
CA CYS A 55 -8.90 6.14 11.99
C CYS A 55 -7.43 6.56 11.99
N LEU A 56 -6.96 7.13 13.10
CA LEU A 56 -5.60 7.68 13.22
C LEU A 56 -4.50 6.64 12.94
N LEU A 57 -4.75 5.37 13.26
CA LEU A 57 -3.77 4.30 13.08
C LEU A 57 -3.56 3.94 11.62
N TRP A 58 -4.63 3.73 10.86
CA TRP A 58 -4.53 3.49 9.41
C TRP A 58 -3.97 4.70 8.67
N ARG A 59 -4.36 5.91 9.07
CA ARG A 59 -3.74 7.14 8.55
C ARG A 59 -2.23 7.13 8.79
N ARG A 60 -1.79 6.74 9.99
CA ARG A 60 -0.37 6.61 10.34
C ARG A 60 0.33 5.55 9.48
N LEU A 61 -0.30 4.41 9.24
CA LEU A 61 0.25 3.32 8.41
C LEU A 61 0.44 3.76 6.94
N ILE A 62 -0.55 4.42 6.36
CA ILE A 62 -0.48 4.98 5.00
C ILE A 62 0.67 5.98 4.90
N VAL A 63 0.76 6.92 5.85
CA VAL A 63 1.85 7.91 5.90
C VAL A 63 3.21 7.24 6.02
N LEU A 64 3.36 6.25 6.88
CA LEU A 64 4.61 5.51 7.03
C LEU A 64 5.00 4.79 5.73
N GLN A 65 4.05 4.18 5.02
CA GLN A 65 4.38 3.54 3.73
C GLN A 65 4.79 4.55 2.66
N ARG A 66 4.11 5.70 2.57
CA ARG A 66 4.53 6.80 1.68
C ARG A 66 5.96 7.24 1.97
N MET A 67 6.30 7.46 3.25
CA MET A 67 7.66 7.84 3.65
C MET A 67 8.70 6.79 3.26
N ARG A 68 8.37 5.50 3.36
CA ARG A 68 9.27 4.40 3.01
C ARG A 68 9.50 4.34 1.50
N ILE A 69 8.45 4.46 0.70
CA ILE A 69 8.57 4.53 -0.77
C ILE A 69 9.36 5.77 -1.18
N ALA A 70 9.08 6.93 -0.58
CA ALA A 70 9.82 8.17 -0.86
C ALA A 70 11.32 8.04 -0.56
N ARG A 71 11.70 7.37 0.55
CA ARG A 71 13.11 7.07 0.86
C ARG A 71 13.75 6.17 -0.19
N MET A 72 13.04 5.14 -0.64
CA MET A 72 13.52 4.23 -1.70
C MET A 72 13.74 4.98 -3.02
N LEU A 73 12.80 5.82 -3.43
CA LEU A 73 12.91 6.66 -4.63
C LEU A 73 14.00 7.75 -4.51
N SER A 74 14.30 8.19 -3.28
CA SER A 74 15.43 9.10 -3.03
C SER A 74 16.77 8.39 -3.17
N ALA A 75 16.85 7.11 -2.77
CA ALA A 75 18.07 6.32 -2.86
C ALA A 75 18.33 5.80 -4.29
N ALA A 76 17.28 5.52 -5.05
CA ALA A 76 17.33 5.05 -6.45
C ALA A 76 16.40 5.90 -7.33
N PRO A 77 16.83 7.10 -7.76
CA PRO A 77 16.00 8.03 -8.54
C PRO A 77 15.46 7.47 -9.86
N GLU A 78 16.18 6.53 -10.49
CA GLU A 78 15.80 5.84 -11.72
C GLU A 78 14.48 5.07 -11.60
N LEU A 79 14.09 4.69 -10.39
CA LEU A 79 12.83 4.01 -10.11
C LEU A 79 11.62 4.93 -10.28
N ARG A 80 11.79 6.26 -10.28
CA ARG A 80 10.66 7.19 -10.48
C ARG A 80 9.96 7.00 -11.83
N ALA A 81 10.70 6.58 -12.85
CA ALA A 81 10.14 6.30 -14.17
C ALA A 81 9.10 5.17 -14.14
N MET A 82 9.19 4.27 -13.15
CA MET A 82 8.24 3.17 -13.00
C MET A 82 6.89 3.60 -12.41
N LEU A 83 6.79 4.78 -11.78
CA LEU A 83 5.53 5.22 -11.18
C LEU A 83 4.44 5.47 -12.24
N GLY A 84 4.86 5.90 -13.44
CA GLY A 84 4.00 6.08 -14.60
C GLY A 84 3.98 4.91 -15.59
N ASP A 85 4.60 3.77 -15.24
CA ASP A 85 4.59 2.57 -16.06
C ASP A 85 3.32 1.76 -15.78
N GLU A 86 2.48 1.58 -16.80
CA GLU A 86 1.19 0.88 -16.70
C GLU A 86 1.34 -0.55 -16.18
N GLU A 87 2.39 -1.27 -16.57
CA GLU A 87 2.64 -2.64 -16.09
C GLU A 87 2.98 -2.63 -14.60
N CYS A 88 3.81 -1.67 -14.15
CA CYS A 88 4.16 -1.53 -12.74
C CYS A 88 2.95 -1.14 -11.88
N ILE A 89 2.11 -0.23 -12.37
CA ILE A 89 0.86 0.17 -11.70
C ILE A 89 -0.05 -1.05 -11.55
N GLN A 90 -0.22 -1.82 -12.63
CA GLN A 90 -1.08 -2.99 -12.64
C GLN A 90 -0.54 -4.10 -11.73
N ASP A 91 0.76 -4.38 -11.74
CA ASP A 91 1.39 -5.37 -10.86
C ASP A 91 1.24 -4.99 -9.38
N ALA A 92 1.43 -3.71 -9.05
CA ALA A 92 1.25 -3.20 -7.70
C ALA A 92 -0.22 -3.36 -7.26
N TRP A 93 -1.17 -3.07 -8.16
CA TRP A 93 -2.58 -3.23 -7.88
C TRP A 93 -3.01 -4.70 -7.72
N LEU A 94 -2.54 -5.61 -8.57
CA LEU A 94 -2.76 -7.04 -8.42
C LEU A 94 -2.21 -7.55 -7.08
N SER A 95 -1.01 -7.07 -6.68
CA SER A 95 -0.46 -7.36 -5.36
C SER A 95 -1.35 -6.84 -4.22
N ALA A 96 -1.93 -5.65 -4.39
CA ALA A 96 -2.88 -5.08 -3.43
C ALA A 96 -4.17 -5.91 -3.33
N LEU A 97 -4.76 -6.28 -4.47
CA LEU A 97 -5.94 -7.13 -4.54
C LEU A 97 -5.70 -8.46 -3.82
N LEU A 98 -4.59 -9.14 -4.08
CA LEU A 98 -4.24 -10.39 -3.41
C LEU A 98 -4.10 -10.27 -1.87
N LYS A 99 -3.77 -9.07 -1.37
CA LYS A 99 -3.67 -8.81 0.07
C LYS A 99 -5.03 -8.55 0.72
N VAL A 100 -5.96 -7.93 0.00
CA VAL A 100 -7.25 -7.50 0.55
C VAL A 100 -8.42 -8.39 0.15
N ILE A 101 -8.24 -9.26 -0.84
CA ILE A 101 -9.28 -10.18 -1.31
C ILE A 101 -9.65 -11.14 -0.19
N GLY A 102 -10.95 -11.24 0.09
CA GLY A 102 -11.48 -12.02 1.22
C GLY A 102 -11.65 -11.23 2.51
N GLU A 103 -11.18 -9.97 2.58
CA GLU A 103 -11.57 -9.05 3.65
C GLU A 103 -12.98 -8.50 3.43
N ALA A 104 -13.67 -8.13 4.52
CA ALA A 104 -15.00 -7.53 4.44
C ALA A 104 -14.97 -6.25 3.59
N ASN A 105 -16.00 -6.06 2.75
CA ASN A 105 -16.18 -4.92 1.84
C ASN A 105 -15.11 -4.72 0.75
N CYS A 106 -14.18 -5.67 0.56
CA CYS A 106 -13.13 -5.63 -0.48
C CYS A 106 -13.35 -6.66 -1.62
N PHE A 107 -14.57 -7.20 -1.80
CA PHE A 107 -14.85 -8.28 -2.75
C PHE A 107 -15.20 -7.80 -4.18
N ASP A 108 -15.47 -6.50 -4.35
CA ASP A 108 -15.93 -5.85 -5.60
C ASP A 108 -14.96 -4.74 -6.06
N LEU A 109 -13.69 -4.83 -5.66
CA LEU A 109 -12.65 -3.92 -6.14
C LEU A 109 -12.43 -4.10 -7.65
N PRO A 110 -12.13 -3.02 -8.40
CA PRO A 110 -11.93 -3.10 -9.85
C PRO A 110 -10.65 -3.88 -10.21
N ASP A 111 -10.64 -4.50 -11.40
CA ASP A 111 -9.47 -5.24 -11.91
C ASP A 111 -8.29 -4.33 -12.25
N ALA A 112 -8.56 -3.06 -12.60
CA ALA A 112 -7.57 -2.03 -12.84
C ALA A 112 -7.47 -1.07 -11.65
N SER A 113 -6.26 -0.55 -11.41
CA SER A 113 -6.03 0.36 -10.28
C SER A 113 -6.92 1.61 -10.40
N PRO A 114 -7.70 1.96 -9.36
CA PRO A 114 -8.52 3.17 -9.39
C PRO A 114 -7.69 4.46 -9.21
N TRP A 115 -6.40 4.33 -8.84
CA TRP A 115 -5.49 5.44 -8.58
C TRP A 115 -4.16 5.23 -9.29
N SER A 116 -3.55 6.31 -9.78
CA SER A 116 -2.15 6.26 -10.20
C SER A 116 -1.23 6.13 -8.99
N LEU A 117 0.02 5.70 -9.21
CA LEU A 117 1.00 5.63 -8.12
C LEU A 117 1.39 7.01 -7.61
N GLU A 118 1.42 8.04 -8.45
CA GLU A 118 1.63 9.43 -8.04
C GLU A 118 0.50 9.90 -7.12
N GLN A 119 -0.76 9.62 -7.48
CA GLN A 119 -1.91 9.96 -6.64
C GLN A 119 -1.86 9.19 -5.32
N ALA A 120 -1.53 7.90 -5.34
CA ALA A 120 -1.40 7.09 -4.12
C ALA A 120 -0.28 7.62 -3.19
N LEU A 121 0.81 8.15 -3.76
CA LEU A 121 1.96 8.69 -3.03
C LEU A 121 1.78 10.12 -2.51
N ASP A 122 0.79 10.86 -3.02
CA ASP A 122 0.44 12.18 -2.53
C ASP A 122 0.08 12.11 -1.03
N GLN A 123 0.71 12.98 -0.23
CA GLN A 123 0.54 12.99 1.22
C GLN A 123 -0.88 13.35 1.66
N ASP A 124 -1.60 14.13 0.85
CA ASP A 124 -2.94 14.61 1.14
C ASP A 124 -4.03 13.71 0.56
N PHE A 125 -3.65 12.71 -0.23
CA PHE A 125 -4.60 11.80 -0.85
C PHE A 125 -5.12 10.74 0.15
N PHE A 126 -6.43 10.70 0.35
CA PHE A 126 -7.14 9.65 1.07
C PHE A 126 -8.48 9.42 0.34
N PRO A 127 -8.73 8.23 -0.24
CA PRO A 127 -9.95 7.98 -0.99
C PRO A 127 -11.20 8.03 -0.07
N GLN A 128 -12.32 8.47 -0.64
CA GLN A 128 -13.63 8.52 0.02
C GLN A 128 -14.50 7.33 -0.36
#